data_AF-A0A0L6CUD8-F1
#
_entry.id   AF-A0A0L6CUD8-F1
#
_cell.length_a   1.000
_cell.length_b   1.000
_cell.length_c   1.000
_cell.angle_alpha   90.00
_cell.angle_beta   90.00
_cell.angle_gamma   90.00
#
_symmetry.space_group_name_H-M   'P 1'
#
loop_
_entity.id
_entity.type
_entity.pdbx_description
1 polymer ?
#
loop_
_entity_poly.entity_id
_entity_poly.type
_entity_poly.pdbx_seq_one_letter_code
_entity_poly.pdbx_strand_id
1 'polypeptide(L)'
;MRTEHAKPTRAARECSLLFARNKAPLGRVAPTDHRNRKECVLNWEQIQGKWNKLKGNARVEWAKLSDQDLERVAGEREKLVGLIQEKYGRTKKEAEEEIDDWCRRVS
;
A
#
# COMPACT_ATOMS: atom_id res chain seq x y z
N MET A 1 -15.33 20.34 26.55
CA MET A 1 -16.68 19.78 26.81
C MET A 1 -16.97 18.81 25.68
N ARG A 2 -16.77 17.50 25.90
CA ARG A 2 -17.84 16.48 26.04
C ARG A 2 -18.90 16.59 24.94
N THR A 3 -18.83 15.70 23.94
CA THR A 3 -19.79 14.58 23.72
C THR A 3 -21.09 15.13 23.09
N GLU A 4 -21.77 14.58 22.08
CA GLU A 4 -22.16 13.19 21.83
C GLU A 4 -22.58 13.01 20.36
N HIS A 5 -22.41 11.76 19.91
CA HIS A 5 -23.25 11.02 19.00
C HIS A 5 -24.65 11.57 18.68
N ALA A 6 -25.02 11.52 17.39
CA ALA A 6 -26.38 11.09 17.01
C ALA A 6 -26.39 10.54 15.57
N LYS A 7 -26.65 9.23 15.46
CA LYS A 7 -27.04 8.55 14.21
C LYS A 7 -28.49 8.93 13.88
N PRO A 8 -28.88 9.14 12.62
CA PRO A 8 -30.28 9.05 12.24
C PRO A 8 -30.69 7.59 12.02
N THR A 9 -31.61 7.15 12.88
CA THR A 9 -32.38 5.92 12.77
C THR A 9 -33.56 6.07 11.80
N ARG A 10 -33.62 5.18 10.81
CA ARG A 10 -34.79 4.35 10.42
C ARG A 10 -36.16 5.05 10.27
N ALA A 11 -36.63 5.21 9.03
CA ALA A 11 -38.07 5.24 8.70
C ALA A 11 -38.31 4.97 7.20
N ALA A 12 -39.53 4.50 6.89
CA ALA A 12 -40.10 4.05 5.60
C ALA A 12 -39.81 2.56 5.25
N ARG A 13 -40.72 1.56 5.33
CA ARG A 13 -42.21 1.50 5.17
C ARG A 13 -42.62 2.18 3.84
N GLU A 14 -43.07 1.52 2.78
CA GLU A 14 -44.02 0.41 2.62
C GLU A 14 -44.10 -0.03 1.14
N CYS A 15 -44.96 -1.02 0.89
CA CYS A 15 -45.64 -1.35 -0.38
C CYS A 15 -44.95 -2.32 -1.35
N SER A 16 -45.18 -3.60 -1.04
CA SER A 16 -45.79 -4.65 -1.85
C SER A 16 -46.04 -4.42 -3.35
N LEU A 17 -45.96 -5.55 -4.07
CA LEU A 17 -46.49 -5.87 -5.41
C LEU A 17 -45.52 -5.49 -6.56
N LEU A 18 -45.11 -6.36 -7.50
CA LEU A 18 -45.69 -7.58 -8.06
C LEU A 18 -44.63 -8.49 -8.69
N PHE A 19 -44.91 -9.79 -8.64
CA PHE A 19 -44.76 -10.79 -9.70
C PHE A 19 -43.94 -10.43 -10.95
N ALA A 20 -42.82 -11.13 -11.16
CA ALA A 20 -42.48 -11.67 -12.47
C ALA A 20 -41.48 -12.83 -12.30
N ARG A 21 -42.02 -14.04 -12.42
CA ARG A 21 -41.25 -15.28 -12.47
C ARG A 21 -40.70 -15.43 -13.89
N ASN A 22 -39.41 -15.20 -14.09
CA ASN A 22 -38.75 -15.60 -15.34
C ASN A 22 -37.54 -16.48 -15.06
N LYS A 23 -37.63 -17.70 -15.56
CA LYS A 23 -36.71 -18.81 -15.36
C LYS A 23 -35.73 -18.80 -16.53
N ALA A 24 -34.54 -18.24 -16.34
CA ALA A 24 -33.48 -18.28 -17.35
C ALA A 24 -32.50 -19.45 -17.04
N PRO A 25 -32.08 -20.22 -18.05
CA PRO A 25 -31.24 -21.40 -17.87
C PRO A 25 -29.78 -21.04 -17.59
N LEU A 26 -29.15 -21.91 -16.80
CA LEU A 26 -27.73 -21.95 -16.48
C LEU A 26 -26.88 -21.91 -17.76
N GLY A 27 -26.06 -20.88 -17.91
CA GLY A 27 -25.12 -20.76 -19.01
C GLY A 27 -24.05 -19.72 -18.72
N ARG A 28 -22.79 -20.17 -18.67
CA ARG A 28 -21.56 -19.39 -18.53
C ARG A 28 -21.39 -18.63 -17.20
N VAL A 29 -20.71 -19.29 -16.26
CA VAL A 29 -19.82 -18.55 -15.36
C VAL A 29 -18.76 -17.89 -16.24
N ALA A 30 -18.82 -16.56 -16.35
CA ALA A 30 -17.71 -15.77 -16.86
C ALA A 30 -16.46 -16.09 -16.01
N PRO A 31 -15.25 -16.08 -16.60
CA PRO A 31 -14.04 -16.23 -15.82
C PRO A 31 -14.07 -15.19 -14.71
N THR A 32 -13.86 -15.63 -13.47
CA THR A 32 -13.62 -14.71 -12.36
C THR A 32 -12.28 -14.03 -12.63
N ASP A 33 -12.31 -12.99 -13.46
CA ASP A 33 -11.38 -11.88 -13.37
C ASP A 33 -11.70 -11.17 -12.05
N HIS A 34 -11.22 -11.78 -10.97
CA HIS A 34 -10.98 -11.09 -9.72
C HIS A 34 -9.81 -10.14 -9.97
N ARG A 35 -10.12 -9.01 -10.61
CA ARG A 35 -9.76 -7.67 -10.15
C ARG A 35 -8.54 -7.68 -9.23
N ASN A 36 -7.35 -7.85 -9.77
CA ASN A 36 -6.15 -7.34 -9.11
C ASN A 36 -6.04 -5.84 -9.38
N ARG A 37 -7.08 -5.10 -8.95
CA ARG A 37 -7.12 -3.64 -8.95
C ARG A 37 -6.24 -3.18 -7.79
N LYS A 38 -4.93 -3.32 -7.95
CA LYS A 38 -3.83 -2.65 -7.22
C LYS A 38 -2.49 -3.14 -7.78
N GLU A 39 -2.29 -3.01 -9.09
CA GLU A 39 -0.95 -2.99 -9.68
C GLU A 39 -0.27 -1.64 -9.38
N CYS A 40 -0.01 -1.37 -8.10
CA CYS A 40 1.11 -0.51 -7.69
C CYS A 40 2.16 -1.34 -6.92
N VAL A 41 2.09 -2.67 -7.05
CA VAL A 41 2.85 -3.67 -6.26
C VAL A 41 4.31 -3.83 -6.73
N LEU A 42 4.68 -3.28 -7.88
CA LEU A 42 5.72 -3.91 -8.69
C LEU A 42 7.15 -3.35 -8.60
N ASN A 43 7.62 -2.82 -7.47
CA ASN A 43 9.07 -2.63 -7.32
C ASN A 43 9.65 -3.00 -5.95
N TRP A 44 8.89 -2.87 -4.86
CA TRP A 44 9.45 -3.12 -3.53
C TRP A 44 9.74 -4.60 -3.25
N GLU A 45 8.88 -5.52 -3.70
CA GLU A 45 9.08 -6.97 -3.52
C GLU A 45 10.38 -7.46 -4.20
N GLN A 46 10.70 -6.87 -5.36
CA GLN A 46 11.94 -7.15 -6.08
C GLN A 46 13.16 -6.51 -5.39
N ILE A 47 13.00 -5.31 -4.85
CA ILE A 47 14.02 -4.64 -4.06
C ILE A 47 14.32 -5.43 -2.79
N GLN A 48 13.31 -5.98 -2.11
CA GLN A 48 13.49 -6.87 -0.96
C GLN A 48 14.31 -8.10 -1.32
N GLY A 49 13.96 -8.78 -2.42
CA GLY A 49 14.72 -9.95 -2.90
C GLY A 49 16.16 -9.62 -3.30
N LYS A 50 16.40 -8.41 -3.82
CA LYS A 50 17.74 -7.94 -4.24
C LYS A 50 18.40 -7.00 -3.22
N TRP A 51 17.86 -6.87 -2.01
CA TRP A 51 18.27 -5.83 -1.04
C TRP A 51 19.76 -5.94 -0.71
N ASN A 52 20.28 -7.15 -0.60
CA ASN A 52 21.70 -7.36 -0.30
C ASN A 52 22.65 -6.79 -1.38
N LYS A 53 22.20 -6.71 -2.64
CA LYS A 53 22.95 -6.10 -3.74
C LYS A 53 22.67 -4.59 -3.83
N LEU A 54 21.43 -4.19 -3.58
CA LEU A 54 20.99 -2.80 -3.67
C LEU A 54 21.40 -1.94 -2.46
N LYS A 55 21.64 -2.54 -1.29
CA LYS A 55 22.06 -1.83 -0.08
C LYS A 55 23.37 -1.05 -0.28
N GLY A 56 24.25 -1.51 -1.17
CA GLY A 56 25.45 -0.77 -1.57
C GLY A 56 25.12 0.56 -2.26
N ASN A 57 24.17 0.55 -3.21
CA ASN A 57 23.68 1.78 -3.84
C ASN A 57 22.91 2.66 -2.86
N ALA A 58 22.08 2.05 -1.99
CA ALA A 58 21.38 2.76 -0.92
C ALA A 58 22.34 3.49 0.02
N ARG A 59 23.49 2.90 0.35
CA ARG A 59 24.53 3.55 1.17
C ARG A 59 25.18 4.75 0.49
N VAL A 60 25.37 4.69 -0.83
CA VAL A 60 25.92 5.82 -1.59
C VAL A 60 24.93 6.98 -1.61
N GLU A 61 23.64 6.69 -1.81
CA GLU A 61 22.57 7.68 -1.85
C GLU A 61 22.31 8.29 -0.48
N TRP A 62 22.25 7.45 0.55
CA TRP A 62 22.05 7.88 1.93
C TRP A 62 23.34 7.76 2.73
N ALA A 63 24.31 8.64 2.46
CA ALA A 63 25.62 8.64 3.13
C ALA A 63 25.55 8.75 4.68
N LYS A 64 24.44 9.24 5.25
CA LYS A 64 24.22 9.26 6.72
C LYS A 64 23.70 7.94 7.29
N LEU A 65 23.25 7.00 6.45
CA LEU A 65 22.83 5.66 6.85
C LEU A 65 24.02 4.72 6.78
N SER A 66 24.26 3.98 7.86
CA SER A 66 25.33 2.98 7.88
C SER A 66 24.86 1.68 7.24
N ASP A 67 25.79 0.88 6.73
CA ASP A 67 25.51 -0.48 6.21
C ASP A 67 24.74 -1.33 7.25
N GLN A 68 25.09 -1.19 8.55
CA GLN A 68 24.36 -1.87 9.64
C GLN A 68 22.90 -1.41 9.77
N ASP A 69 22.61 -0.12 9.58
CA ASP A 69 21.24 0.40 9.65
C ASP A 69 20.43 -0.11 8.46
N LEU A 70 21.01 -0.08 7.26
CA LEU A 70 20.40 -0.63 6.04
C LEU A 70 20.20 -2.15 6.12
N GLU A 71 21.09 -2.87 6.79
CA GLU A 71 20.97 -4.31 7.01
C GLU A 71 19.83 -4.65 7.98
N ARG A 72 19.66 -3.87 9.06
CA ARG A 72 18.53 -4.01 10.01
C ARG A 72 17.17 -3.74 9.37
N VAL A 73 17.13 -2.86 8.38
CA VAL A 73 15.92 -2.57 7.61
C VAL A 73 15.51 -3.77 6.76
N ALA A 74 16.45 -4.60 6.32
CA ALA A 74 16.23 -5.79 5.49
C ALA A 74 15.37 -5.51 4.24
N GLY A 75 15.46 -4.29 3.69
CA GLY A 75 14.65 -3.85 2.57
C GLY A 75 13.18 -3.66 2.93
N GLU A 76 12.83 -3.34 4.18
CA GLU A 76 11.47 -2.95 4.54
C GLU A 76 11.27 -1.43 4.40
N ARG A 77 10.27 -1.02 3.59
CA ARG A 77 10.07 0.40 3.24
C ARG A 77 9.80 1.23 4.49
N GLU A 78 8.95 0.73 5.38
CA GLU A 78 8.53 1.46 6.58
C GLU A 78 9.70 1.71 7.54
N LYS A 79 10.58 0.73 7.74
CA LYS A 79 11.81 0.91 8.51
C LYS A 79 12.77 1.90 7.86
N LEU A 80 12.92 1.87 6.54
CA LEU A 80 13.77 2.83 5.82
C LEU A 80 13.23 4.26 5.97
N VAL A 81 11.91 4.43 5.83
CA VAL A 81 11.20 5.70 6.08
C VAL A 81 11.42 6.18 7.52
N GLY A 82 11.38 5.28 8.51
CA GLY A 82 11.67 5.61 9.91
C GLY A 82 13.08 6.13 10.12
N LEU A 83 14.08 5.42 9.59
CA LEU A 83 15.48 5.84 9.68
C LEU A 83 15.75 7.19 8.99
N ILE A 84 15.16 7.42 7.82
CA ILE A 84 15.33 8.69 7.10
C ILE A 84 14.70 9.83 7.91
N GLN A 85 13.52 9.63 8.51
CA GLN A 85 12.92 10.61 9.42
C GLN A 85 13.83 10.92 10.62
N GLU A 86 14.37 9.89 11.28
CA GLU A 86 15.23 10.07 12.48
C GLU A 86 16.61 10.68 12.16
N LYS A 87 17.25 10.27 11.06
CA LYS A 87 18.61 10.68 10.70
C LYS A 87 18.68 11.99 9.92
N TYR A 88 17.69 12.24 9.07
CA TYR A 88 17.64 13.44 8.23
C TYR A 88 16.65 14.48 8.73
N GLY A 89 15.81 14.16 9.73
CA GLY A 89 14.80 15.09 10.25
C GLY A 89 13.71 15.41 9.22
N ARG A 90 13.48 14.50 8.26
CA ARG A 90 12.52 14.69 7.17
C ARG A 90 11.12 14.33 7.61
N THR A 91 10.12 14.87 6.92
CA THR A 91 8.75 14.40 7.09
C THR A 91 8.58 13.01 6.46
N LYS A 92 7.60 12.23 6.96
CA LYS A 92 7.27 10.91 6.39
C LYS A 92 7.08 10.98 4.86
N LYS A 93 6.41 12.02 4.38
CA LYS A 93 6.15 12.24 2.96
C LYS A 93 7.45 12.39 2.15
N GLU A 94 8.36 13.26 2.60
CA GLU A 94 9.66 13.43 1.92
C GLU A 94 10.48 12.14 1.91
N ALA A 95 10.50 11.41 3.03
CA ALA A 95 11.18 10.12 3.10
C ALA A 95 10.56 9.08 2.15
N GLU A 96 9.23 9.05 2.06
CA GLU A 96 8.51 8.18 1.11
C GLU A 96 8.78 8.54 -0.34
N GLU A 97 8.91 9.84 -0.67
CA GLU A 97 9.26 10.33 -2.00
C GLU A 97 10.71 9.99 -2.36
N GLU A 98 11.68 10.18 -1.45
CA GLU A 98 13.09 9.79 -1.68
C GLU A 98 13.24 8.29 -1.93
N ILE A 99 12.50 7.46 -1.19
CA ILE A 99 12.54 6.01 -1.38
C ILE A 99 11.88 5.60 -2.70
N ASP A 100 10.77 6.24 -3.07
CA ASP A 100 10.11 5.99 -4.36
C ASP A 100 11.01 6.38 -5.54
N ASP A 101 11.69 7.52 -5.43
CA ASP A 101 12.63 8.03 -6.42
C ASP A 101 13.87 7.13 -6.54
N TRP A 102 14.42 6.68 -5.41
CA TRP A 102 15.49 5.68 -5.39
C TRP A 102 15.05 4.35 -6.02
N CYS A 103 13.86 3.88 -5.66
CA CYS A 103 13.24 2.67 -6.19
C CYS A 103 13.12 2.71 -7.72
N ARG A 104 12.78 3.88 -8.29
CA ARG A 104 12.76 4.10 -9.75
C ARG A 104 14.15 4.14 -10.38
N ARG A 105 15.18 4.61 -9.65
CA ARG A 105 16.57 4.63 -10.15
C ARG A 105 17.21 3.25 -10.24
N VAL A 106 16.87 2.36 -9.32
CA VAL A 106 17.52 1.04 -9.19
C VAL A 106 16.78 -0.11 -9.88
N SER A 107 15.55 0.14 -10.33
CA SER A 107 14.75 -0.79 -11.13
C SER A 107 15.25 -0.88 -12.58
#